data_AF-A0A0F9TL29-F1
#
_entry.id   AF-A0A0F9TL29-F1
#
_cell.length_a   1.000
_cell.length_b   1.000
_cell.length_c   1.000
_cell.angle_alpha   90.00
_cell.angle_beta   90.00
_cell.angle_gamma   90.00
#
_symmetry.space_group_name_H-M   'P 1'
#
loop_
_entity.id
_entity.type
_entity.pdbx_description
1 polymer ?
#
loop_
_entity_poly.entity_id
_entity_poly.type
_entity_poly.pdbx_seq_one_letter_code
_entity_poly.pdbx_strand_id
1 'polypeptide(L)'
;MSYENAPATRMLATQCAACARPLVDATSVETGMGPDCRKKYGVDDLDPEARQQANKLVYQIAQDQDGATVLDCTARLRELGFGALAARIIKRLKIITVFRCDAGLVVKTPFDPNVVEAMREIPGRRWDKERKTNIFPATADRQVWGLLQRFYPGQTALGIHGAFTI
;
A
#
# COMPACT_ATOMS: atom_id res chain seq x y z
N MET A 1 7.71 -8.34 23.42
CA MET A 1 7.86 -7.07 22.68
C MET A 1 8.84 -6.20 23.45
N SER A 2 10.03 -5.92 22.93
CA SER A 2 10.96 -4.96 23.56
C SER A 2 10.44 -3.53 23.35
N TYR A 3 10.73 -2.64 24.29
CA TYR A 3 10.34 -1.22 24.24
C TYR A 3 10.86 -0.50 22.99
N GLU A 4 11.92 -1.01 22.36
CA GLU A 4 12.56 -0.42 21.19
C GLU A 4 11.64 -0.33 19.97
N ASN A 5 10.63 -1.20 19.89
CA ASN A 5 9.68 -1.27 18.77
C ASN A 5 8.30 -0.67 19.10
N ALA A 6 8.14 0.00 20.24
CA ALA A 6 6.87 0.65 20.60
C ALA A 6 6.58 1.82 19.64
N PRO A 7 5.34 2.04 19.20
CA PRO A 7 5.01 3.19 18.33
C PRO A 7 5.43 4.54 18.91
N ALA A 8 5.38 4.68 20.25
CA ALA A 8 5.76 5.89 20.97
C ALA A 8 7.28 6.18 20.95
N THR A 9 8.14 5.19 20.65
CA THR A 9 9.61 5.37 20.56
C THR A 9 10.09 5.59 19.13
N ARG A 10 9.19 5.59 18.14
CA ARG A 10 9.51 5.71 16.72
C ARG A 10 9.77 7.19 16.36
N MET A 11 11.01 7.62 16.56
CA MET A 11 11.42 9.03 16.47
C MET A 11 11.87 9.47 15.07
N LEU A 12 12.31 8.54 14.21
CA LEU A 12 12.96 8.86 12.93
C LEU A 12 12.46 7.96 11.80
N ALA A 13 12.40 8.53 10.60
CA ALA A 13 12.24 7.76 9.37
C ALA A 13 13.52 6.98 9.07
N THR A 14 13.45 5.65 9.10
CA THR A 14 14.60 4.77 8.79
C THR A 14 14.59 4.29 7.34
N GLN A 15 13.46 4.44 6.64
CA GLN A 15 13.25 3.95 5.28
C GLN A 15 12.61 5.01 4.40
N CYS A 16 12.97 5.02 3.12
CA CYS A 16 12.44 5.95 2.12
C CYS A 16 10.94 5.73 1.90
N ALA A 17 10.13 6.79 2.01
CA ALA A 17 8.70 6.75 1.73
C ALA A 17 8.36 6.20 0.33
N ALA A 18 9.19 6.51 -0.68
CA ALA A 18 8.92 6.10 -2.07
C ALA A 18 9.33 4.66 -2.39
N CYS A 19 10.46 4.20 -1.85
CA CYS A 19 11.07 2.92 -2.27
C CYS A 19 11.35 1.92 -1.14
N ALA A 20 11.10 2.27 0.13
CA ALA A 20 11.38 1.49 1.34
C ALA A 20 12.85 1.08 1.53
N ARG A 21 13.80 1.63 0.76
CA ARG A 21 15.23 1.41 1.03
C ARG A 21 15.67 2.18 2.27
N PRO A 22 16.64 1.66 3.05
CA PRO A 22 17.21 2.37 4.19
C PRO A 22 17.72 3.77 3.81
N LEU A 23 17.44 4.75 4.66
CA LEU A 23 17.98 6.11 4.54
C LEU A 23 19.35 6.15 5.22
N VAL A 24 20.36 6.66 4.52
CA VAL A 24 21.77 6.58 4.95
C VAL A 24 22.39 7.92 5.29
N ASP A 25 21.73 9.03 4.95
CA ASP A 25 22.18 10.39 5.22
C ASP A 25 21.12 11.17 6.01
N ALA A 26 21.58 12.15 6.80
CA ALA A 26 20.72 12.92 7.71
C ALA A 26 19.60 13.65 6.96
N THR A 27 19.90 14.27 5.82
CA THR A 27 18.92 14.99 4.99
C THR A 27 17.82 14.06 4.49
N SER A 28 18.15 12.83 4.14
CA SER A 28 17.17 11.81 3.74
C SER A 28 16.31 11.35 4.91
N VAL A 29 16.89 11.19 6.10
CA VAL A 29 16.17 10.87 7.34
C VAL A 29 15.18 11.98 7.70
N GLU A 30 15.61 13.24 7.72
CA GLU A 30 14.77 14.40 8.08
C GLU A 30 13.57 14.58 7.14
N THR A 31 13.76 14.28 5.86
CA THR A 31 12.70 14.43 4.85
C THR A 31 11.90 13.15 4.61
N GLY A 32 12.35 12.01 5.12
CA GLY A 32 11.75 10.70 4.87
C GLY A 32 11.93 10.17 3.45
N MET A 33 12.79 10.78 2.62
CA MET A 33 12.97 10.36 1.22
C MET A 33 14.41 10.53 0.74
N GLY A 34 14.95 9.44 0.18
CA GLY A 34 16.31 9.37 -0.35
C GLY A 34 16.55 10.28 -1.57
N PRO A 35 17.81 10.61 -1.88
CA PRO A 35 18.18 11.63 -2.86
C PRO A 35 17.70 11.30 -4.28
N ASP A 36 17.85 10.04 -4.71
CA ASP A 36 17.40 9.60 -6.04
C ASP A 36 15.88 9.70 -6.20
N CYS A 37 15.14 9.33 -5.15
CA CYS A 37 13.68 9.41 -5.17
C CYS A 37 13.23 10.88 -5.13
N ARG A 38 13.93 11.73 -4.36
CA ARG A 38 13.65 13.17 -4.34
C ARG A 38 13.92 13.81 -5.68
N LYS A 39 15.04 13.51 -6.35
CA LYS A 39 15.31 14.03 -7.69
C LYS A 39 14.28 13.56 -8.73
N LYS A 40 13.75 12.34 -8.57
CA LYS A 40 12.84 11.72 -9.53
C LYS A 40 11.37 12.11 -9.33
N TYR A 41 10.97 12.33 -8.08
CA TYR A 41 9.57 12.50 -7.69
C TYR A 41 9.31 13.78 -6.88
N GLY A 42 10.37 14.47 -6.45
CA GLY A 42 10.31 15.80 -5.89
C GLY A 42 9.94 16.75 -7.01
N VAL A 43 8.78 17.38 -6.86
CA VAL A 43 8.24 18.30 -7.85
C VAL A 43 8.75 19.68 -7.43
N ASP A 44 9.86 20.10 -8.02
CA ASP A 44 10.54 21.34 -7.64
C ASP A 44 9.73 22.60 -8.01
N ASP A 45 8.81 22.48 -8.98
CA ASP A 45 7.98 23.59 -9.51
C ASP A 45 6.57 23.68 -8.89
N LEU A 46 6.30 23.01 -7.78
CA LEU A 46 5.02 23.14 -7.08
C LEU A 46 5.00 24.30 -6.09
N ASP A 47 3.79 24.78 -5.81
CA ASP A 47 3.51 25.78 -4.80
C ASP A 47 4.20 25.45 -3.45
N PRO A 48 4.89 26.42 -2.80
CA PRO A 48 5.63 26.17 -1.57
C PRO A 48 4.80 25.61 -0.41
N GLU A 49 3.52 26.00 -0.30
CA GLU A 49 2.59 25.49 0.72
C GLU A 49 2.29 24.01 0.45
N ALA A 50 1.93 23.69 -0.79
CA ALA A 50 1.68 22.31 -1.22
C ALA A 50 2.92 21.42 -1.00
N ARG A 51 4.12 21.94 -1.25
CA ARG A 51 5.38 21.23 -0.99
C ARG A 51 5.61 20.99 0.50
N GLN A 52 5.33 21.97 1.35
CA GLN A 52 5.47 21.80 2.80
C GLN A 52 4.50 20.75 3.34
N GLN A 53 3.24 20.76 2.85
CA GLN A 53 2.24 19.76 3.21
C GLN A 53 2.64 18.36 2.72
N ALA A 54 3.12 18.24 1.49
CA ALA A 54 3.59 16.97 0.94
C ALA A 54 4.77 16.40 1.73
N ASN A 55 5.72 17.23 2.17
CA ASN A 55 6.85 16.79 2.99
C ASN A 55 6.39 16.16 4.32
N LYS A 56 5.35 16.70 4.97
CA LYS A 56 4.77 16.11 6.19
C LYS A 56 4.19 14.72 5.90
N LEU A 57 3.43 14.58 4.81
CA LEU A 57 2.85 13.30 4.40
C LEU A 57 3.93 12.28 4.04
N VAL A 58 4.96 12.69 3.30
CA VAL A 58 6.09 11.84 2.93
C VAL A 58 6.81 11.35 4.17
N TYR A 59 7.08 12.22 5.13
CA TYR A 59 7.73 11.84 6.38
C TYR A 59 6.88 10.87 7.20
N GLN A 60 5.57 11.07 7.26
CA GLN A 60 4.64 10.14 7.91
C GLN A 60 4.66 8.75 7.27
N ILE A 61 4.63 8.66 5.93
CA ILE A 61 4.79 7.39 5.20
C ILE A 61 6.18 6.79 5.43
N ALA A 62 7.19 7.62 5.63
CA ALA A 62 8.55 7.16 5.88
C ALA A 62 8.68 6.48 7.26
N GLN A 63 7.97 7.01 8.26
CA GLN A 63 7.89 6.44 9.61
C GLN A 63 7.05 5.15 9.66
N ASP A 64 5.94 5.11 8.92
CA ASP A 64 5.07 3.93 8.86
C ASP A 64 4.81 3.53 7.42
N GLN A 65 5.48 2.46 6.99
CA GLN A 65 5.61 2.09 5.58
C GLN A 65 4.40 1.35 5.02
N ASP A 66 3.49 0.92 5.89
CA ASP A 66 2.37 0.03 5.63
C ASP A 66 1.08 0.56 6.28
N GLY A 67 -0.07 0.02 5.88
CA GLY A 67 -1.36 0.30 6.53
C GLY A 67 -2.21 1.37 5.86
N ALA A 68 -3.37 1.61 6.47
CA ALA A 68 -4.38 2.55 5.98
C ALA A 68 -3.86 3.99 5.91
N THR A 69 -3.02 4.40 6.86
CA THR A 69 -2.44 5.74 6.90
C THR A 69 -1.64 6.05 5.64
N VAL A 70 -0.89 5.10 5.09
CA VAL A 70 -0.15 5.32 3.84
C VAL A 70 -1.09 5.58 2.67
N LEU A 71 -2.25 4.90 2.63
CA LEU A 71 -3.25 5.11 1.59
C LEU A 71 -3.84 6.52 1.67
N ASP A 72 -4.21 6.96 2.86
CA ASP A 72 -4.73 8.31 3.09
C ASP A 72 -3.69 9.37 2.71
N CYS A 73 -2.43 9.19 3.13
CA CYS A 73 -1.35 10.09 2.76
C CYS A 73 -1.13 10.12 1.24
N THR A 74 -1.20 8.97 0.55
CA THR A 74 -1.05 8.94 -0.92
C THR A 74 -2.22 9.56 -1.66
N ALA A 75 -3.45 9.48 -1.14
CA ALA A 75 -4.61 10.17 -1.69
C ALA A 75 -4.40 11.70 -1.62
N ARG A 76 -4.02 12.21 -0.44
CA ARG A 76 -3.68 13.62 -0.24
C ARG A 76 -2.50 14.08 -1.10
N LEU A 77 -1.46 13.25 -1.26
CA LEU A 77 -0.35 13.57 -2.16
C LEU A 77 -0.82 13.76 -3.60
N ARG A 78 -1.81 13.00 -4.09
CA ARG A 78 -2.37 13.21 -5.44
C ARG A 78 -3.09 14.55 -5.55
N GLU A 79 -3.87 14.92 -4.53
CA GLU A 79 -4.59 16.20 -4.47
C GLU A 79 -3.62 17.40 -4.50
N LEU A 80 -2.46 17.25 -3.86
CA LEU A 80 -1.39 18.26 -3.85
C LEU A 80 -0.53 18.28 -5.12
N GLY A 81 -0.85 17.47 -6.15
CA GLY A 81 -0.10 17.43 -7.41
C GLY A 81 1.06 16.43 -7.45
N PHE A 82 1.33 15.67 -6.38
CA PHE A 82 2.39 14.65 -6.30
C PHE A 82 1.94 13.29 -6.85
N GLY A 83 1.22 13.29 -7.98
CA GLY A 83 0.59 12.09 -8.55
C GLY A 83 1.57 10.95 -8.86
N ALA A 84 2.75 11.28 -9.41
CA ALA A 84 3.79 10.30 -9.73
C ALA A 84 4.39 9.65 -8.47
N LEU A 85 4.61 10.43 -7.41
CA LEU A 85 5.09 9.94 -6.12
C LEU A 85 4.05 9.01 -5.48
N ALA A 86 2.79 9.46 -5.41
CA ALA A 86 1.70 8.66 -4.87
C ALA A 86 1.54 7.33 -5.63
N ALA A 87 1.60 7.35 -6.96
CA ALA A 87 1.55 6.14 -7.77
C ALA A 87 2.73 5.18 -7.48
N ARG A 88 3.94 5.72 -7.27
CA ARG A 88 5.13 4.93 -6.92
C ARG A 88 5.01 4.26 -5.55
N ILE A 89 4.46 4.97 -4.56
CA ILE A 89 4.24 4.46 -3.19
C ILE A 89 3.17 3.36 -3.23
N ILE A 90 2.02 3.62 -3.85
CA ILE A 90 0.93 2.64 -4.03
C ILE A 90 1.43 1.37 -4.71
N LYS A 91 2.25 1.50 -5.76
CA LYS A 91 2.81 0.34 -6.47
C LYS A 91 3.70 -0.52 -5.56
N ARG A 92 4.38 0.07 -4.59
CA ARG A 92 5.23 -0.64 -3.62
C ARG A 92 4.41 -1.46 -2.64
N LEU A 93 3.31 -0.91 -2.15
CA LEU A 93 2.47 -1.53 -1.10
C LEU A 93 1.85 -2.86 -1.51
N LYS A 94 1.88 -3.23 -2.80
CA LYS A 94 1.35 -4.51 -3.30
C LYS A 94 -0.09 -4.75 -2.81
N ILE A 95 -0.90 -3.69 -2.77
CA ILE A 95 -2.22 -3.66 -2.15
C ILE A 95 -3.11 -4.76 -2.74
N ILE A 96 -3.75 -5.50 -1.84
CA ILE A 96 -4.77 -6.48 -2.20
C ILE A 96 -6.10 -5.75 -2.34
N THR A 97 -6.83 -5.96 -3.42
CA THR A 97 -8.16 -5.32 -3.57
C THR A 97 -9.25 -6.37 -3.48
N VAL A 98 -10.26 -6.11 -2.66
CA VAL A 98 -11.41 -7.01 -2.44
C VAL A 98 -12.69 -6.19 -2.54
N PHE A 99 -13.47 -6.39 -3.60
CA PHE A 99 -14.73 -5.68 -3.82
C PHE A 99 -15.86 -6.66 -4.15
N ARG A 100 -17.07 -6.36 -3.67
CA ARG A 100 -18.28 -7.10 -4.06
C ARG A 100 -18.97 -6.39 -5.22
N CYS A 101 -19.40 -7.17 -6.20
CA CYS A 101 -20.26 -6.73 -7.29
C CYS A 101 -21.31 -7.83 -7.60
N ASP A 102 -22.19 -7.57 -8.56
CA ASP A 102 -23.23 -8.52 -8.97
C ASP A 102 -22.67 -9.87 -9.43
N ALA A 103 -21.46 -9.88 -9.99
CA ALA A 103 -20.78 -11.10 -10.44
C ALA A 103 -20.15 -11.92 -9.28
N GLY A 104 -20.11 -11.36 -8.06
CA GLY A 104 -19.54 -11.98 -6.87
C GLY A 104 -18.45 -11.15 -6.21
N LEU A 105 -17.51 -11.83 -5.55
CA LEU A 105 -16.37 -11.22 -4.85
C LEU A 105 -15.17 -11.12 -5.81
N VAL A 106 -14.80 -9.91 -6.18
CA VAL A 106 -13.64 -9.61 -7.04
C VAL A 106 -12.41 -9.39 -6.16
N VAL A 107 -11.37 -10.19 -6.40
CA VAL A 107 -10.13 -10.18 -5.64
C VAL A 107 -8.94 -10.01 -6.57
N LYS A 108 -8.09 -9.03 -6.28
CA LYS A 108 -6.79 -8.83 -6.93
C LYS A 108 -5.69 -8.95 -5.89
N THR A 109 -4.71 -9.80 -6.17
CA THR A 109 -3.54 -9.99 -5.33
C THR A 109 -2.26 -9.83 -6.16
N PRO A 110 -1.10 -9.58 -5.51
CA PRO A 110 0.19 -9.78 -6.14
C PRO A 110 0.31 -11.21 -6.67
N PHE A 111 1.02 -11.38 -7.79
CA PHE A 111 1.25 -12.71 -8.34
C PHE A 111 2.12 -13.54 -7.38
N ASP A 112 1.57 -14.65 -6.91
CA ASP A 112 2.24 -15.71 -6.16
C ASP A 112 1.66 -17.05 -6.65
N PRO A 113 2.49 -17.98 -7.15
CA PRO A 113 2.00 -19.25 -7.69
C PRO A 113 1.23 -20.08 -6.66
N ASN A 114 1.65 -20.09 -5.38
CA ASN A 114 0.98 -20.86 -4.33
C ASN A 114 -0.41 -20.27 -4.02
N VAL A 115 -0.52 -18.94 -4.05
CA VAL A 115 -1.81 -18.25 -3.86
C VAL A 115 -2.74 -18.54 -5.04
N VAL A 116 -2.20 -18.50 -6.27
CA VAL A 116 -2.99 -18.79 -7.47
C VAL A 116 -3.50 -20.23 -7.46
N GLU A 117 -2.69 -21.19 -7.03
CA GLU A 117 -3.11 -22.59 -6.85
C GLU A 117 -4.21 -22.72 -5.80
N ALA A 118 -4.01 -22.16 -4.60
CA ALA A 118 -5.03 -22.16 -3.56
C ALA A 118 -6.34 -21.48 -4.00
N MET A 119 -6.27 -20.41 -4.79
CA MET A 119 -7.45 -19.74 -5.35
C MET A 119 -8.19 -20.59 -6.39
N ARG A 120 -7.48 -21.47 -7.12
CA ARG A 120 -8.09 -22.39 -8.10
C ARG A 120 -8.87 -23.51 -7.43
N GLU A 121 -8.54 -23.85 -6.19
CA GLU A 121 -9.26 -24.88 -5.41
C GLU A 121 -10.63 -24.40 -4.93
N ILE A 122 -10.89 -23.09 -4.89
CA ILE A 122 -12.17 -22.54 -4.44
C ILE A 122 -13.24 -22.78 -5.52
N PRO A 123 -14.32 -23.54 -5.22
CA PRO A 123 -15.37 -23.84 -6.19
C PRO A 123 -16.05 -22.58 -6.75
N GLY A 124 -16.29 -22.59 -8.07
CA GLY A 124 -16.96 -21.48 -8.76
C GLY A 124 -16.07 -20.27 -9.04
N ARG A 125 -14.78 -20.31 -8.70
CA ARG A 125 -13.81 -19.27 -9.07
C ARG A 125 -13.73 -19.08 -10.58
N ARG A 126 -13.72 -17.82 -11.03
CA ARG A 126 -13.52 -17.41 -12.42
C ARG A 126 -12.32 -16.47 -12.53
N TRP A 127 -11.57 -16.58 -13.62
CA TRP A 127 -10.49 -15.65 -13.94
C TRP A 127 -10.98 -14.59 -14.93
N ASP A 128 -10.89 -13.33 -14.55
CA ASP A 128 -11.06 -12.21 -15.47
C ASP A 128 -9.68 -11.83 -16.05
N LYS A 129 -9.46 -12.16 -17.32
CA LYS A 129 -8.20 -11.89 -18.03
C LYS A 129 -7.97 -10.40 -18.28
N GLU A 130 -9.03 -9.64 -18.51
CA GLU A 130 -8.95 -8.22 -18.86
C GLU A 130 -8.53 -7.41 -17.63
N ARG A 131 -9.23 -7.64 -16.51
CA ARG A 131 -8.94 -6.94 -15.24
C ARG A 131 -7.78 -7.57 -14.47
N LYS A 132 -7.38 -8.79 -14.85
CA LYS A 132 -6.41 -9.63 -14.15
C LYS A 132 -6.83 -9.83 -12.69
N THR A 133 -8.08 -10.25 -12.49
CA THR A 133 -8.69 -10.44 -11.17
C THR A 133 -9.36 -11.79 -11.06
N ASN A 134 -9.38 -12.35 -9.85
CA ASN A 134 -10.18 -13.53 -9.53
C ASN A 134 -11.58 -13.08 -9.13
N ILE A 135 -12.60 -13.76 -9.62
CA ILE A 135 -14.00 -13.54 -9.24
C ILE A 135 -14.48 -14.81 -8.56
N PHE A 136 -14.96 -14.69 -7.33
CA PHE A 136 -15.48 -15.81 -6.53
C PHE A 136 -16.98 -15.65 -6.32
N PRO A 137 -17.74 -16.74 -6.18
CA PRO A 137 -19.13 -16.66 -5.74
C PRO A 137 -19.23 -15.96 -4.38
N ALA A 138 -20.29 -15.19 -4.15
CA ALA A 138 -20.50 -14.51 -2.86
C ALA A 138 -20.58 -15.49 -1.67
N THR A 139 -20.97 -16.74 -1.91
CA THR A 139 -21.00 -17.83 -0.92
C THR A 139 -19.61 -18.29 -0.47
N ALA A 140 -18.56 -18.03 -1.26
CA ALA A 140 -17.19 -18.43 -0.95
C ALA A 140 -16.44 -17.40 -0.08
N ASP A 141 -17.11 -16.36 0.41
CA ASP A 141 -16.51 -15.25 1.17
C ASP A 141 -15.62 -15.71 2.33
N ARG A 142 -16.10 -16.67 3.15
CA ARG A 142 -15.33 -17.23 4.26
C ARG A 142 -14.07 -17.97 3.81
N GLN A 143 -14.13 -18.70 2.68
CA GLN A 143 -12.98 -19.42 2.13
C GLN A 143 -11.95 -18.45 1.56
N VAL A 144 -12.41 -17.42 0.84
CA VAL A 144 -11.54 -16.36 0.32
C VAL A 144 -10.87 -15.61 1.46
N TRP A 145 -11.63 -15.25 2.51
CA TRP A 145 -11.06 -14.59 3.69
C TRP A 145 -10.01 -15.44 4.39
N GLY A 146 -10.30 -16.72 4.63
CA GLY A 146 -9.32 -17.65 5.21
C GLY A 146 -8.06 -17.82 4.36
N LEU A 147 -8.19 -17.81 3.03
CA LEU A 147 -7.06 -17.83 2.11
C LEU A 147 -6.22 -16.55 2.24
N LEU A 148 -6.86 -15.37 2.25
CA LEU A 148 -6.17 -14.09 2.39
C LEU A 148 -5.40 -14.02 3.73
N GLN A 149 -6.04 -14.42 4.84
CA GLN A 149 -5.39 -14.47 6.15
C GLN A 149 -4.19 -15.43 6.20
N ARG A 150 -4.26 -16.54 5.45
CA ARG A 150 -3.18 -17.52 5.38
C ARG A 150 -1.96 -17.00 4.61
N PHE A 151 -2.19 -16.33 3.47
CA PHE A 151 -1.10 -15.95 2.56
C PHE A 151 -0.62 -14.51 2.71
N TYR A 152 -1.46 -13.63 3.26
CA TYR A 152 -1.19 -12.20 3.37
C TYR A 152 -1.49 -11.64 4.78
N PRO A 153 -1.05 -12.31 5.86
CA PRO A 153 -1.33 -11.84 7.21
C PRO A 153 -0.69 -10.46 7.45
N GLY A 154 -1.46 -9.52 7.98
CA GLY A 154 -1.00 -8.16 8.27
C GLY A 154 -0.84 -7.27 7.04
N GLN A 155 -1.16 -7.75 5.83
CA GLN A 155 -1.04 -6.95 4.63
C GLN A 155 -2.22 -5.98 4.48
N THR A 156 -1.96 -4.80 3.92
CA THR A 156 -2.99 -3.82 3.60
C THR A 156 -3.82 -4.26 2.40
N ALA A 157 -5.14 -4.23 2.59
CA ALA A 157 -6.13 -4.43 1.57
C ALA A 157 -7.06 -3.23 1.42
N LEU A 158 -7.67 -3.11 0.25
CA LEU A 158 -8.65 -2.07 -0.07
C LEU A 158 -9.98 -2.74 -0.43
N GLY A 159 -11.04 -2.32 0.25
CA GLY A 159 -12.41 -2.72 -0.06
C GLY A 159 -13.37 -1.53 -0.19
N ILE A 160 -14.67 -1.82 -0.29
CA ILE A 160 -15.70 -0.80 -0.52
C ILE A 160 -15.80 0.24 0.62
N HIS A 161 -15.45 -0.17 1.85
CA HIS A 161 -15.49 0.69 3.03
C HIS A 161 -14.14 1.37 3.33
N GLY A 162 -13.17 1.24 2.42
CA GLY A 162 -11.83 1.79 2.58
C GLY A 162 -10.78 0.72 2.86
N ALA A 163 -9.66 1.18 3.40
CA ALA A 163 -8.50 0.35 3.70
C ALA A 163 -8.69 -0.47 4.97
N PHE A 164 -8.21 -1.70 4.98
CA PHE A 164 -8.19 -2.57 6.14
C PHE A 164 -6.95 -3.47 6.13
N THR A 165 -6.66 -4.09 7.27
CA THR A 165 -5.56 -5.05 7.43
C THR A 165 -6.14 -6.46 7.41
N ILE A 166 -5.51 -7.36 6.64
CA ILE A 166 -5.87 -8.79 6.56
C ILE A 166 -5.40 -9.55 7.79
#